data_AF-A0AAE4APU3-F1
#
_entry.id   AF-A0AAE4APU3-F1
#
_cell.length_a   1.000
_cell.length_b   1.000
_cell.length_c   1.000
_cell.angle_alpha   90.00
_cell.angle_beta   90.00
_cell.angle_gamma   90.00
#
_symmetry.space_group_name_H-M   'P 1'
#
loop_
_entity.id
_entity.type
_entity.pdbx_description
1 polymer ?
#
loop_
_entity_poly.entity_id
_entity_poly.type
_entity_poly.pdbx_seq_one_letter_code
_entity_poly.pdbx_strand_id
1 'polypeptide(L)'
;MAKILVLLLVIGAIIMVSMQIMESGSGSGDWRPRRDRVMRAEQERAQVDAQREITAAHVFQFVSRAIADGRDVPGVGRFSLLQPEHWSKDGATINDTSSNLEECRELAEIRSQTILQERFPVEDAEAMAARLALEAERHYKMFKIGDQVNFLIRGGVGPGSAVAGMLVDVTEERVRVGSRLINRIDIDDDTQARIYPDVNERVKKNYVIMQSAREQVIRANRLDEIRREVYPPIFATAGFIPDVTMVNRDWQSGRVDAWIAPRTLAEKVQAALLSEASTRYFRENMAGRGYVFTNAGAGVQEWVPERVLRQQSR
;
A
#
# COMPACT_ATOMS: atom_id res chain seq x y z
N MET A 1 -17.92 24.90 27.07
CA MET A 1 -16.84 25.88 26.84
C MET A 1 -16.52 26.77 28.06
N ALA A 2 -17.49 27.23 28.86
CA ALA A 2 -17.21 28.14 30.00
C ALA A 2 -16.40 27.53 31.17
N LYS A 3 -16.44 26.20 31.39
CA LYS A 3 -15.73 25.55 32.51
C LYS A 3 -14.21 25.39 32.29
N ILE A 4 -13.73 25.43 31.05
CA ILE A 4 -12.29 25.29 30.72
C ILE A 4 -11.55 26.62 30.94
N LEU A 5 -12.21 27.75 30.71
CA LEU A 5 -11.63 29.07 30.88
C LEU A 5 -11.32 29.41 32.35
N VAL A 6 -12.16 28.95 33.27
CA VAL A 6 -11.99 29.18 34.72
C VAL A 6 -10.84 28.34 35.29
N LEU A 7 -10.61 27.12 34.76
CA LEU A 7 -9.49 26.28 35.16
C LEU A 7 -8.13 26.88 34.72
N LEU A 8 -8.09 27.49 33.54
CA LEU A 8 -6.89 28.14 32.98
C LEU A 8 -6.45 29.38 33.77
N LEU A 9 -7.40 30.15 34.31
CA LEU A 9 -7.10 31.34 35.12
C LEU A 9 -6.57 30.99 36.52
N VAL A 10 -7.08 29.92 37.13
CA VAL A 10 -6.62 29.46 38.45
C VAL A 10 -5.23 28.83 38.38
N ILE A 11 -4.92 28.10 37.30
CA ILE A 11 -3.57 27.54 37.07
C ILE A 11 -2.54 28.65 36.79
N GLY A 12 -2.90 29.69 36.03
CA GLY A 12 -2.02 30.83 35.76
C GLY A 12 -1.63 31.62 37.01
N ALA A 13 -2.55 31.79 37.97
CA ALA A 13 -2.29 32.54 39.21
C ALA A 13 -1.39 31.78 40.21
N ILE A 14 -1.50 30.44 40.28
CA ILE A 14 -0.66 29.61 41.15
C ILE A 14 0.80 29.54 40.65
N ILE A 15 1.00 29.68 39.34
CA ILE A 15 2.33 29.67 38.69
C ILE A 15 3.12 30.96 39.00
N MET A 16 2.47 32.12 39.10
CA MET A 16 3.18 33.37 39.45
C MET A 16 3.66 33.40 40.90
N VAL A 17 2.84 32.93 41.84
CA VAL A 17 3.19 32.95 43.28
C VAL A 17 4.32 31.96 43.60
N SER A 18 4.44 30.87 42.83
CA SER A 18 5.51 29.88 43.01
C SER A 18 6.87 30.30 42.44
N MET A 19 6.90 31.27 41.51
CA MET A 19 8.16 31.76 40.92
C MET A 19 8.91 32.76 41.81
N GLN A 20 8.25 33.39 42.79
CA GLN A 20 8.85 34.43 43.64
C GLN A 20 9.53 33.91 44.92
N ILE A 21 9.41 32.61 45.27
CA ILE A 21 9.90 32.07 46.56
C ILE A 21 11.22 31.26 46.43
N MET A 22 11.85 31.11 45.25
CA MET A 22 13.00 30.19 45.10
C MET A 22 14.23 30.76 44.36
N GLU A 23 14.61 32.01 44.66
CA GLU A 23 15.91 32.58 44.25
C GLU A 23 17.08 32.27 45.21
N SER A 24 16.85 31.59 46.33
CA SER A 24 17.89 31.26 47.33
C SER A 24 18.30 29.78 47.29
N GLY A 25 19.14 29.41 46.33
CA GLY A 25 19.75 28.06 46.27
C GLY A 25 21.15 28.11 45.66
N SER A 26 22.15 28.09 46.54
CA SER A 26 23.60 28.23 46.32
C SER A 26 24.21 27.20 45.37
N GLY A 27 25.32 27.60 44.73
CA GLY A 27 26.12 26.77 43.82
C GLY A 27 26.73 25.52 44.48
N SER A 28 27.07 24.55 43.62
CA SER A 28 27.65 23.21 43.87
C SER A 28 26.71 21.99 44.05
N GLY A 29 25.38 22.16 43.99
CA GLY A 29 24.44 21.03 44.00
C GLY A 29 24.18 20.41 42.62
N ASP A 30 23.77 19.13 42.61
CA ASP A 30 23.26 18.45 41.42
C ASP A 30 22.10 19.27 40.80
N TRP A 31 22.34 19.84 39.63
CA TRP A 31 21.42 20.76 38.97
C TRP A 31 20.34 20.02 38.17
N ARG A 32 20.49 18.70 37.97
CA ARG A 32 19.57 17.87 37.17
C ARG A 32 18.15 17.83 37.72
N PRO A 33 17.89 17.68 39.04
CA PRO A 33 16.53 17.73 39.58
C PRO A 33 15.82 19.07 39.38
N ARG A 34 16.56 20.18 39.30
CA ARG A 34 16.01 21.49 38.95
C ARG A 34 15.70 21.57 37.46
N ARG A 35 16.63 21.12 36.61
CA ARG A 35 16.40 21.01 35.15
C ARG A 35 15.15 20.19 34.86
N ASP A 36 15.00 19.01 35.43
CA ASP A 36 13.89 18.10 35.12
C ASP A 36 12.52 18.67 35.51
N ARG A 37 12.47 19.53 36.55
CA ARG A 37 11.27 20.29 36.90
C ARG A 37 10.99 21.41 35.89
N VAL A 38 12.02 22.15 35.48
CA VAL A 38 11.89 23.19 34.44
C VAL A 38 11.48 22.58 33.10
N MET A 39 12.10 21.47 32.68
CA MET A 39 11.76 20.78 31.45
C MET A 39 10.30 20.36 31.41
N ARG A 40 9.78 19.72 32.47
CA ARG A 40 8.36 19.35 32.53
C ARG A 40 7.44 20.57 32.41
N ALA A 41 7.71 21.62 33.18
CA ALA A 41 6.91 22.84 33.13
C ALA A 41 6.96 23.54 31.77
N GLU A 42 8.14 23.63 31.14
CA GLU A 42 8.28 24.26 29.83
C GLU A 42 7.74 23.38 28.69
N GLN A 43 7.73 22.05 28.86
CA GLN A 43 7.09 21.13 27.92
C GLN A 43 5.57 21.28 27.94
N GLU A 44 4.96 21.41 29.11
CA GLU A 44 3.52 21.70 29.25
C GLU A 44 3.17 23.07 28.64
N ARG A 45 3.97 24.11 28.92
CA ARG A 45 3.77 25.45 28.31
C ARG A 45 3.91 25.41 26.80
N ALA A 46 4.94 24.75 26.29
CA ALA A 46 5.15 24.60 24.85
C ALA A 46 3.99 23.89 24.15
N GLN A 47 3.37 22.90 24.79
CA GLN A 47 2.15 22.26 24.28
C GLN A 47 0.97 23.24 24.24
N VAL A 48 0.76 24.03 25.29
CA VAL A 48 -0.33 25.03 25.33
C VAL A 48 -0.13 26.11 24.26
N ASP A 49 1.10 26.61 24.09
CA ASP A 49 1.42 27.62 23.09
C ASP A 49 1.28 27.07 21.67
N ALA A 50 1.75 25.82 21.43
CA ALA A 50 1.53 25.12 20.17
C ALA A 50 0.04 24.93 19.85
N GLN A 51 -0.79 24.57 20.84
CA GLN A 51 -2.24 24.42 20.66
C GLN A 51 -2.96 25.74 20.35
N ARG A 52 -2.44 26.87 20.84
CA ARG A 52 -2.97 28.21 20.52
C ARG A 52 -2.62 28.62 19.09
N GLU A 53 -1.42 28.26 18.64
CA GLU A 53 -0.97 28.56 17.28
C GLU A 53 -1.63 27.64 16.25
N ILE A 54 -1.59 26.33 16.43
CA ILE A 54 -2.07 25.36 15.41
C ILE A 54 -3.59 25.26 15.44
N THR A 55 -4.24 26.04 14.58
CA THR A 55 -5.68 26.05 14.37
C THR A 55 -6.08 25.19 13.16
N ALA A 56 -7.38 24.91 13.02
CA ALA A 56 -7.91 24.25 11.82
C ALA A 56 -7.56 24.99 10.52
N ALA A 57 -7.50 26.33 10.56
CA ALA A 57 -7.10 27.15 9.41
C ALA A 57 -5.63 26.93 9.04
N HIS A 58 -4.73 26.77 10.02
CA HIS A 58 -3.33 26.43 9.75
C HIS A 58 -3.18 25.04 9.12
N VAL A 59 -3.90 24.05 9.64
CA VAL A 59 -3.93 22.68 9.06
C VAL A 59 -4.40 22.74 7.62
N PHE A 60 -5.49 23.46 7.37
CA PHE A 60 -6.03 23.65 6.04
C PHE A 60 -5.01 24.25 5.06
N GLN A 61 -4.44 25.41 5.41
CA GLN A 61 -3.45 26.08 4.58
C GLN A 61 -2.21 25.22 4.32
N PHE A 62 -1.78 24.45 5.33
CA PHE A 62 -0.67 23.52 5.18
C PHE A 62 -0.98 22.45 4.14
N VAL A 63 -2.12 21.76 4.26
CA VAL A 63 -2.53 20.71 3.33
C VAL A 63 -2.68 21.28 1.91
N SER A 64 -3.38 22.40 1.74
CA SER A 64 -3.58 23.02 0.43
C SER A 64 -2.25 23.36 -0.26
N ARG A 65 -1.27 23.89 0.47
CA ARG A 65 0.07 24.16 -0.07
C ARG A 65 0.83 22.87 -0.38
N ALA A 66 0.79 21.89 0.52
CA ALA A 66 1.47 20.61 0.31
C ALA A 66 0.94 19.87 -0.94
N ILE A 67 -0.36 19.95 -1.21
CA ILE A 67 -0.99 19.43 -2.43
C ILE A 67 -0.50 20.22 -3.66
N ALA A 68 -0.57 21.55 -3.61
CA ALA A 68 -0.17 22.41 -4.73
C ALA A 68 1.31 22.21 -5.12
N ASP A 69 2.17 22.02 -4.13
CA ASP A 69 3.60 21.80 -4.30
C ASP A 69 3.96 20.33 -4.59
N GLY A 70 2.99 19.40 -4.49
CA GLY A 70 3.23 17.96 -4.62
C GLY A 70 4.25 17.41 -3.61
N ARG A 71 4.27 17.97 -2.38
CA ARG A 71 5.35 17.77 -1.41
C ARG A 71 5.20 16.46 -0.63
N ASP A 72 6.31 15.76 -0.44
CA ASP A 72 6.43 14.70 0.56
C ASP A 72 6.80 15.33 1.91
N VAL A 73 5.97 15.12 2.92
CA VAL A 73 6.15 15.64 4.28
C VAL A 73 6.58 14.50 5.20
N PRO A 74 7.81 14.53 5.74
CA PRO A 74 8.29 13.50 6.66
C PRO A 74 7.35 13.34 7.87
N GLY A 75 6.98 12.10 8.19
CA GLY A 75 6.07 11.78 9.29
C GLY A 75 4.58 12.03 9.01
N VAL A 76 4.22 12.61 7.87
CA VAL A 76 2.82 12.85 7.47
C VAL A 76 2.45 12.06 6.22
N GLY A 77 3.26 12.11 5.16
CA GLY A 77 3.04 11.35 3.94
C GLY A 77 3.27 12.13 2.64
N ARG A 78 2.88 11.52 1.52
CA ARG A 78 3.05 12.00 0.15
C ARG A 78 1.81 12.74 -0.37
N PHE A 79 1.87 14.06 -0.43
CA PHE A 79 0.74 14.87 -0.92
C PHE A 79 0.64 14.87 -2.44
N SER A 80 1.65 14.38 -3.17
CA SER A 80 1.59 14.17 -4.62
C SER A 80 0.50 13.19 -5.07
N LEU A 81 -0.08 12.42 -4.13
CA LEU A 81 -1.18 11.48 -4.39
C LEU A 81 -2.56 12.16 -4.38
N LEU A 82 -2.64 13.37 -3.84
CA LEU A 82 -3.89 14.11 -3.72
C LEU A 82 -4.03 15.09 -4.88
N GLN A 83 -5.24 15.18 -5.42
CA GLN A 83 -5.59 16.25 -6.35
C GLN A 83 -6.25 17.40 -5.57
N PRO A 84 -6.14 18.66 -6.02
CA PRO A 84 -6.78 19.80 -5.36
C PRO A 84 -8.28 19.60 -5.13
N GLU A 85 -8.96 18.89 -6.02
CA GLU A 85 -10.39 18.60 -5.98
C GLU A 85 -10.78 17.67 -4.83
N HIS A 86 -9.83 16.85 -4.34
CA HIS A 86 -10.03 15.95 -3.21
C HIS A 86 -10.06 16.69 -1.86
N TRP A 87 -9.59 17.94 -1.83
CA TRP A 87 -9.52 18.75 -0.63
C TRP A 87 -10.48 19.94 -0.73
N SER A 88 -11.39 20.07 0.24
CA SER A 88 -12.39 21.15 0.27
C SER A 88 -11.75 22.53 0.07
N LYS A 89 -12.42 23.47 -0.61
CA LYS A 89 -11.89 24.83 -0.82
C LYS A 89 -11.93 25.71 0.44
N ASP A 90 -12.83 25.41 1.37
CA ASP A 90 -13.15 26.30 2.49
C ASP A 90 -12.91 25.66 3.86
N GLY A 91 -12.43 24.41 3.91
CA GLY A 91 -12.19 23.66 5.15
C GLY A 91 -13.46 23.28 5.95
N ALA A 92 -14.61 23.88 5.63
CA ALA A 92 -15.88 23.67 6.32
C ALA A 92 -16.50 22.26 6.09
N THR A 93 -16.16 21.60 4.97
CA THR A 93 -16.69 20.28 4.59
C THR A 93 -15.71 19.12 4.83
N ILE A 94 -14.62 19.33 5.58
CA ILE A 94 -13.66 18.26 5.95
C ILE A 94 -14.35 17.08 6.71
N ASN A 95 -15.56 17.32 7.23
CA ASN A 95 -16.33 16.34 8.01
C ASN A 95 -17.45 15.63 7.24
N ASP A 96 -17.80 16.06 6.02
CA ASP A 96 -18.95 15.49 5.29
C ASP A 96 -18.48 14.44 4.29
N THR A 97 -18.17 13.24 4.79
CA THR A 97 -18.32 12.04 3.96
C THR A 97 -19.81 11.74 3.90
N SER A 98 -20.43 11.91 2.72
CA SER A 98 -21.87 11.73 2.54
C SER A 98 -22.32 10.27 2.61
N SER A 99 -21.37 9.32 2.57
CA SER A 99 -21.64 7.90 2.39
C SER A 99 -20.61 7.06 3.14
N ASN A 100 -20.99 5.84 3.51
CA ASN A 100 -20.07 4.88 4.10
C ASN A 100 -19.09 4.38 3.03
N LEU A 101 -17.80 4.27 3.38
CA LEU A 101 -16.76 3.78 2.46
C LEU A 101 -17.08 2.36 1.95
N GLU A 102 -17.73 1.55 2.81
CA GLU A 102 -18.16 0.19 2.47
C GLU A 102 -19.31 0.18 1.44
N GLU A 103 -20.27 1.09 1.56
CA GLU A 103 -21.33 1.26 0.56
C GLU A 103 -20.75 1.73 -0.79
N CYS A 104 -19.77 2.63 -0.74
CA CYS A 104 -19.07 3.07 -1.96
C CYS A 104 -18.32 1.90 -2.61
N ARG A 105 -17.73 1.00 -1.81
CA ARG A 105 -17.08 -0.21 -2.33
C ARG A 105 -18.10 -1.11 -3.02
N GLU A 106 -19.25 -1.36 -2.38
CA GLU A 106 -20.30 -2.20 -2.96
C GLU A 106 -20.79 -1.63 -4.30
N LEU A 107 -21.04 -0.31 -4.35
CA LEU A 107 -21.40 0.38 -5.60
C LEU A 107 -20.31 0.24 -6.67
N ALA A 108 -19.04 0.41 -6.31
CA ALA A 108 -17.91 0.27 -7.22
C ALA A 108 -17.74 -1.17 -7.72
N GLU A 109 -17.99 -2.17 -6.87
CA GLU A 109 -17.94 -3.57 -7.26
C GLU A 109 -19.07 -3.93 -8.22
N ILE A 110 -20.31 -3.52 -7.92
CA ILE A 110 -21.46 -3.69 -8.83
C ILE A 110 -21.14 -3.08 -10.19
N ARG A 111 -20.65 -1.83 -10.21
CA ARG A 111 -20.30 -1.14 -11.45
C ARG A 111 -19.17 -1.85 -12.21
N SER A 112 -18.15 -2.34 -11.50
CA SER A 112 -17.04 -3.08 -12.10
C SER A 112 -17.50 -4.40 -12.73
N GLN A 113 -18.38 -5.14 -12.05
CA GLN A 113 -18.99 -6.36 -12.56
C GLN A 113 -19.85 -6.09 -13.80
N THR A 114 -20.67 -5.03 -13.78
CA THR A 114 -21.45 -4.61 -14.95
C THR A 114 -20.56 -4.33 -16.15
N ILE A 115 -19.51 -3.52 -15.97
CA ILE A 115 -18.56 -3.20 -17.06
C ILE A 115 -17.85 -4.46 -17.55
N LEU A 116 -17.47 -5.38 -16.65
CA LEU A 116 -16.85 -6.65 -17.03
C LEU A 116 -17.80 -7.49 -17.89
N GLN A 117 -19.08 -7.57 -17.53
CA GLN A 117 -20.09 -8.29 -18.30
C GLN A 117 -20.36 -7.63 -19.67
N GLU A 118 -20.40 -6.30 -19.74
CA GLU A 118 -20.61 -5.55 -20.98
C GLU A 118 -19.41 -5.67 -21.94
N ARG A 119 -18.18 -5.51 -21.43
CA ARG A 119 -16.95 -5.55 -22.25
C ARG A 119 -16.50 -6.97 -22.57
N PHE A 120 -16.73 -7.90 -21.65
CA PHE A 120 -16.27 -9.30 -21.73
C PHE A 120 -17.41 -10.23 -21.27
N PRO A 121 -18.45 -10.41 -22.10
CA PRO A 121 -19.55 -11.30 -21.77
C PRO A 121 -19.03 -12.70 -21.45
N VAL A 122 -19.58 -13.31 -20.41
CA VAL A 122 -19.26 -14.69 -20.04
C VAL A 122 -19.86 -15.59 -21.10
N GLU A 123 -19.01 -16.33 -21.80
CA GLU A 123 -19.46 -17.50 -22.54
C GLU A 123 -20.03 -18.50 -21.51
N ASP A 124 -21.20 -19.04 -21.79
CA ASP A 124 -21.80 -20.08 -20.94
C ASP A 124 -20.79 -21.21 -20.69
N ALA A 125 -20.77 -21.77 -19.48
CA ALA A 125 -19.81 -22.80 -19.10
C ALA A 125 -19.85 -24.03 -20.03
N GLU A 126 -21.04 -24.41 -20.51
CA GLU A 126 -21.21 -25.49 -21.47
C GLU A 126 -20.65 -25.12 -22.84
N ALA A 127 -20.88 -23.89 -23.30
CA ALA A 127 -20.36 -23.40 -24.57
C ALA A 127 -18.82 -23.30 -24.56
N MET A 128 -18.24 -22.78 -23.48
CA MET A 128 -16.79 -22.73 -23.27
C MET A 128 -16.19 -24.14 -23.24
N ALA A 129 -16.78 -25.06 -22.48
CA ALA A 129 -16.31 -26.44 -22.41
C ALA A 129 -16.38 -27.12 -23.78
N ALA A 130 -17.45 -26.90 -24.55
CA ALA A 130 -17.61 -27.44 -25.90
C ALA A 130 -16.56 -26.86 -26.88
N ARG A 131 -16.30 -25.55 -26.82
CA ARG A 131 -15.26 -24.90 -27.63
C ARG A 131 -13.87 -25.43 -27.30
N LEU A 132 -13.52 -25.49 -26.01
CA LEU A 132 -12.22 -26.01 -25.57
C LEU A 132 -12.06 -27.50 -25.89
N ALA A 133 -13.13 -28.30 -25.82
CA ALA A 133 -13.11 -29.70 -26.25
C ALA A 133 -12.85 -29.81 -27.76
N LEU A 134 -13.50 -28.98 -28.59
CA LEU A 134 -13.25 -28.94 -30.03
C LEU A 134 -11.81 -28.51 -30.36
N GLU A 135 -11.27 -27.54 -29.62
CA GLU A 135 -9.87 -27.14 -29.74
C GLU A 135 -8.92 -28.28 -29.35
N ALA A 136 -9.20 -28.99 -28.24
CA ALA A 136 -8.41 -30.15 -27.82
C ALA A 136 -8.44 -31.27 -28.88
N GLU A 137 -9.60 -31.54 -29.47
CA GLU A 137 -9.75 -32.48 -30.58
C GLU A 137 -8.91 -32.10 -31.81
N ARG A 138 -8.82 -30.81 -32.13
CA ARG A 138 -8.00 -30.31 -33.23
C ARG A 138 -6.50 -30.38 -32.92
N HIS A 139 -6.10 -29.95 -31.72
CA HIS A 139 -4.70 -29.93 -31.29
C HIS A 139 -4.11 -31.33 -31.16
N TYR A 140 -4.87 -32.26 -30.56
CA TYR A 140 -4.45 -33.63 -30.30
C TYR A 140 -5.11 -34.62 -31.26
N LYS A 141 -5.31 -34.22 -32.52
CA LYS A 141 -5.76 -35.14 -33.56
C LYS A 141 -4.76 -36.28 -33.68
N MET A 142 -5.25 -37.50 -33.48
CA MET A 142 -4.43 -38.70 -33.56
C MET A 142 -3.97 -38.96 -35.00
N PHE A 143 -2.72 -39.40 -35.12
CA PHE A 143 -2.15 -39.90 -36.35
C PHE A 143 -2.69 -41.30 -36.66
N LYS A 144 -2.83 -41.59 -37.94
CA LYS A 144 -3.15 -42.92 -38.46
C LYS A 144 -1.91 -43.54 -39.08
N ILE A 145 -1.87 -44.87 -39.11
CA ILE A 145 -0.87 -45.59 -39.90
C ILE A 145 -0.97 -45.11 -41.35
N GLY A 146 0.17 -44.75 -41.94
CA GLY A 146 0.30 -44.11 -43.26
C GLY A 146 0.46 -42.59 -43.22
N ASP A 147 0.19 -41.93 -42.10
CA ASP A 147 0.38 -40.47 -41.97
C ASP A 147 1.86 -40.10 -41.91
N GLN A 148 2.22 -38.95 -42.50
CA GLN A 148 3.53 -38.34 -42.28
C GLN A 148 3.58 -37.67 -40.90
N VAL A 149 4.54 -38.07 -40.07
CA VAL A 149 4.75 -37.52 -38.73
C VAL A 149 6.13 -36.90 -38.62
N ASN A 150 6.23 -35.84 -37.82
CA ASN A 150 7.50 -35.21 -37.49
C ASN A 150 7.50 -34.78 -36.01
N PHE A 151 8.46 -35.26 -35.24
CA PHE A 151 8.61 -34.91 -33.82
C PHE A 151 10.06 -35.07 -33.34
N LEU A 152 10.35 -34.52 -32.17
CA LEU A 152 11.66 -34.62 -31.53
C LEU A 152 11.65 -35.71 -30.47
N ILE A 153 12.72 -36.50 -30.41
CA ILE A 153 12.92 -37.47 -29.32
C ILE A 153 13.47 -36.72 -28.10
N ARG A 154 12.91 -36.95 -26.90
CA ARG A 154 13.41 -36.38 -25.63
C ARG A 154 14.42 -37.28 -24.92
N GLY A 155 14.33 -38.59 -25.08
CA GLY A 155 15.13 -39.58 -24.33
C GLY A 155 15.89 -40.58 -25.22
N GLY A 156 16.56 -41.54 -24.58
CA GLY A 156 17.15 -42.69 -25.28
C GLY A 156 18.33 -42.34 -26.20
N VAL A 157 18.43 -43.04 -27.34
CA VAL A 157 19.51 -42.86 -28.32
C VAL A 157 19.14 -41.76 -29.31
N GLY A 158 19.88 -40.65 -29.25
CA GLY A 158 19.65 -39.44 -30.05
C GLY A 158 18.62 -38.45 -29.48
N PRO A 159 18.70 -38.02 -28.20
CA PRO A 159 17.87 -36.92 -27.69
C PRO A 159 18.04 -35.65 -28.52
N GLY A 160 16.95 -34.90 -28.72
CA GLY A 160 16.91 -33.71 -29.57
C GLY A 160 16.95 -34.01 -31.07
N SER A 161 17.04 -35.27 -31.48
CA SER A 161 16.99 -35.64 -32.90
C SER A 161 15.57 -35.59 -33.43
N ALA A 162 15.41 -35.00 -34.61
CA ALA A 162 14.15 -35.05 -35.35
C ALA A 162 13.90 -36.45 -35.93
N VAL A 163 12.66 -36.90 -35.79
CA VAL A 163 12.12 -38.09 -36.44
C VAL A 163 11.08 -37.59 -37.41
N ALA A 164 11.33 -37.77 -38.70
CA ALA A 164 10.38 -37.46 -39.75
C ALA A 164 10.19 -38.69 -40.64
N GLY A 165 8.93 -39.02 -40.96
CA GLY A 165 8.61 -40.12 -41.86
C GLY A 165 7.17 -40.59 -41.72
N MET A 166 6.84 -41.66 -42.45
CA MET A 166 5.52 -42.27 -42.39
C MET A 166 5.35 -43.09 -41.11
N LEU A 167 4.23 -42.93 -40.41
CA LEU A 167 3.86 -43.78 -39.29
C LEU A 167 3.49 -45.18 -39.81
N VAL A 168 4.29 -46.19 -39.45
CA VAL A 168 4.14 -47.56 -39.98
C VAL A 168 3.40 -48.47 -39.00
N ASP A 169 3.74 -48.37 -37.71
CA ASP A 169 3.21 -49.27 -36.69
C ASP A 169 3.26 -48.62 -35.30
N VAL A 170 2.31 -48.98 -34.42
CA VAL A 170 2.19 -48.47 -33.05
C VAL A 170 1.88 -49.65 -32.12
N THR A 171 2.79 -49.93 -31.20
CA THR A 171 2.60 -50.89 -30.10
C THR A 171 2.59 -50.16 -28.77
N GLU A 172 2.10 -50.77 -27.69
CA GLU A 172 1.96 -50.12 -26.37
C GLU A 172 3.25 -49.44 -25.86
N GLU A 173 4.41 -50.02 -26.19
CA GLU A 173 5.73 -49.55 -25.76
C GLU A 173 6.51 -48.79 -26.84
N ARG A 174 6.17 -48.93 -28.12
CA ARG A 174 7.01 -48.44 -29.23
C ARG A 174 6.21 -47.92 -30.42
N VAL A 175 6.83 -47.05 -31.20
CA VAL A 175 6.29 -46.56 -32.47
C VAL A 175 7.32 -46.74 -33.58
N ARG A 176 6.87 -47.18 -34.76
CA ARG A 176 7.71 -47.28 -35.95
C ARG A 176 7.39 -46.14 -36.91
N VAL A 177 8.40 -45.33 -37.23
CA VAL A 177 8.32 -44.23 -38.21
C VAL A 177 9.37 -44.46 -39.29
N GLY A 178 8.92 -44.72 -40.52
CA GLY A 178 9.77 -45.22 -41.60
C GLY A 178 10.48 -46.51 -41.18
N SER A 179 11.81 -46.50 -41.18
CA SER A 179 12.64 -47.62 -40.70
C SER A 179 13.00 -47.54 -39.20
N ARG A 180 12.70 -46.42 -38.52
CA ARG A 180 13.10 -46.20 -37.12
C ARG A 180 12.07 -46.75 -36.16
N LEU A 181 12.52 -47.44 -35.13
CA LEU A 181 11.71 -47.89 -34.01
C LEU A 181 12.08 -47.06 -32.77
N ILE A 182 11.10 -46.43 -32.14
CA ILE A 182 11.28 -45.45 -31.07
C ILE A 182 10.50 -45.93 -29.85
N ASN A 183 11.09 -45.86 -28.66
CA ASN A 183 10.36 -46.21 -27.44
C ASN A 183 9.43 -45.07 -27.05
N ARG A 184 8.25 -45.42 -26.55
CA ARG A 184 7.23 -44.48 -26.10
C ARG A 184 7.76 -43.52 -25.03
N ILE A 185 8.55 -44.03 -24.08
CA ILE A 185 9.15 -43.24 -22.99
C ILE A 185 10.09 -42.12 -23.48
N ASP A 186 10.59 -42.23 -24.71
CA ASP A 186 11.51 -41.26 -25.30
C ASP A 186 10.75 -40.14 -26.05
N ILE A 187 9.41 -40.20 -26.10
CA ILE A 187 8.53 -39.25 -26.78
C ILE A 187 7.88 -38.33 -25.74
N ASP A 188 7.73 -37.05 -26.03
CA ASP A 188 7.04 -36.11 -25.14
C ASP A 188 5.52 -36.38 -25.07
N ASP A 189 4.88 -35.99 -23.96
CA ASP A 189 3.45 -36.23 -23.72
C ASP A 189 2.51 -35.69 -24.81
N ASP A 190 2.83 -34.55 -25.44
CA ASP A 190 1.98 -33.96 -26.48
C ASP A 190 2.06 -34.77 -27.78
N THR A 191 3.25 -35.23 -28.15
CA THR A 191 3.43 -36.15 -29.27
C THR A 191 2.83 -37.52 -28.96
N GLN A 192 3.02 -38.04 -27.75
CA GLN A 192 2.39 -39.29 -27.31
C GLN A 192 0.87 -39.19 -27.39
N ALA A 193 0.27 -38.07 -27.00
CA ALA A 193 -1.17 -37.84 -27.12
C ALA A 193 -1.67 -37.97 -28.55
N ARG A 194 -0.83 -37.69 -29.56
CA ARG A 194 -1.21 -37.82 -30.98
C ARG A 194 -0.98 -39.23 -31.54
N ILE A 195 -0.35 -40.13 -30.79
CA ILE A 195 -0.03 -41.49 -31.24
C ILE A 195 -0.81 -42.53 -30.43
N TYR A 196 -0.94 -42.32 -29.12
CA TYR A 196 -1.45 -43.29 -28.15
C TYR A 196 -2.84 -42.88 -27.60
N PRO A 197 -3.86 -43.75 -27.69
CA PRO A 197 -5.23 -43.42 -27.24
C PRO A 197 -5.33 -43.06 -25.75
N ASP A 198 -4.64 -43.81 -24.89
CA ASP A 198 -4.68 -43.63 -23.43
C ASP A 198 -4.10 -42.27 -23.00
N VAL A 199 -3.06 -41.81 -23.69
CA VAL A 199 -2.49 -40.47 -23.47
C VAL A 199 -3.35 -39.40 -24.14
N ASN A 200 -3.95 -39.69 -25.30
CA ASN A 200 -4.84 -38.76 -26.01
C ASN A 200 -5.99 -38.29 -25.12
N GLU A 201 -6.73 -39.23 -24.54
CA GLU A 201 -7.89 -38.92 -23.69
C GLU A 201 -7.48 -38.12 -22.45
N ARG A 202 -6.41 -38.57 -21.78
CA ARG A 202 -5.86 -37.90 -20.58
C ARG A 202 -5.45 -36.46 -20.90
N VAL A 203 -4.69 -36.25 -21.98
CA VAL A 203 -4.14 -34.93 -22.33
C VAL A 203 -5.23 -33.98 -22.82
N LYS A 204 -6.21 -34.46 -23.60
CA LYS A 204 -7.37 -33.65 -24.00
C LYS A 204 -8.19 -33.18 -22.81
N LYS A 205 -8.47 -34.06 -21.85
CA LYS A 205 -9.18 -33.70 -20.62
C LYS A 205 -8.40 -32.66 -19.82
N ASN A 206 -7.10 -32.87 -19.66
CA ASN A 206 -6.22 -31.91 -18.97
C ASN A 206 -6.15 -30.57 -19.69
N TYR A 207 -6.13 -30.56 -21.02
CA TYR A 207 -6.16 -29.32 -21.81
C TYR A 207 -7.38 -28.48 -21.48
N VAL A 208 -8.58 -29.08 -21.47
CA VAL A 208 -9.82 -28.35 -21.15
C VAL A 208 -9.75 -27.76 -19.74
N ILE A 209 -9.30 -28.53 -18.74
CA ILE A 209 -9.16 -28.06 -17.35
C ILE A 209 -8.18 -26.88 -17.28
N MET A 210 -7.00 -27.01 -17.88
CA MET A 210 -5.95 -25.99 -17.81
C MET A 210 -6.34 -24.71 -18.54
N GLN A 211 -6.94 -24.82 -19.73
CA GLN A 211 -7.38 -23.64 -20.47
C GLN A 211 -8.57 -22.95 -19.81
N SER A 212 -9.52 -23.70 -19.24
CA SER A 212 -10.61 -23.11 -18.47
C SER A 212 -10.09 -22.32 -17.26
N ALA A 213 -9.15 -22.89 -16.49
CA ALA A 213 -8.51 -22.19 -15.39
C ALA A 213 -7.77 -20.93 -15.87
N ARG A 214 -7.09 -21.00 -17.03
CA ARG A 214 -6.41 -19.84 -17.63
C ARG A 214 -7.40 -18.73 -18.01
N GLU A 215 -8.53 -19.07 -18.60
CA GLU A 215 -9.56 -18.09 -18.95
C GLU A 215 -10.17 -17.43 -17.71
N GLN A 216 -10.38 -18.18 -16.62
CA GLN A 216 -10.79 -17.62 -15.33
C GLN A 216 -9.77 -16.62 -14.78
N VAL A 217 -8.47 -16.96 -14.84
CA VAL A 217 -7.39 -16.03 -14.43
C VAL A 217 -7.37 -14.79 -15.29
N ILE A 218 -7.50 -14.92 -16.62
CA ILE A 218 -7.57 -13.77 -17.53
C ILE A 218 -8.77 -12.88 -17.17
N ARG A 219 -9.93 -13.47 -16.86
CA ARG A 219 -11.12 -12.72 -16.45
C ARG A 219 -10.92 -12.00 -15.12
N ALA A 220 -10.29 -12.65 -14.13
CA ALA A 220 -9.97 -12.03 -12.84
C ALA A 220 -9.02 -10.83 -13.02
N ASN A 221 -7.99 -10.96 -13.85
CA ASN A 221 -7.06 -9.87 -14.15
C ASN A 221 -7.78 -8.69 -14.82
N ARG A 222 -8.68 -8.95 -15.77
CA ARG A 222 -9.52 -7.91 -16.41
C ARG A 222 -10.43 -7.20 -15.40
N LEU A 223 -11.00 -7.94 -14.44
CA LEU A 223 -11.80 -7.34 -13.38
C LEU A 223 -10.94 -6.41 -12.53
N ASP A 224 -9.73 -6.81 -12.15
CA ASP A 224 -8.82 -5.98 -11.36
C ASP A 224 -8.38 -4.71 -12.12
N GLU A 225 -8.18 -4.80 -13.43
CA GLU A 225 -7.96 -3.62 -14.29
C GLU A 225 -9.17 -2.67 -14.26
N ILE A 226 -10.39 -3.19 -14.44
CA ILE A 226 -11.61 -2.39 -14.38
C ILE A 226 -11.80 -1.75 -12.99
N ARG A 227 -11.54 -2.49 -11.91
CA ARG A 227 -11.61 -1.95 -10.54
C ARG A 227 -10.70 -0.74 -10.37
N ARG A 228 -9.51 -0.76 -10.99
CA ARG A 228 -8.57 0.38 -10.95
C ARG A 228 -9.10 1.63 -11.66
N GLU A 229 -9.93 1.45 -12.66
CA GLU A 229 -10.60 2.55 -13.37
C GLU A 229 -11.82 3.08 -12.59
N VAL A 230 -12.57 2.18 -11.93
CA VAL A 230 -13.90 2.48 -11.37
C VAL A 230 -13.85 2.97 -9.92
N TYR A 231 -13.01 2.37 -9.07
CA TYR A 231 -13.02 2.65 -7.64
C TYR A 231 -12.57 4.09 -7.30
N PRO A 232 -11.43 4.60 -7.82
CA PRO A 232 -10.98 5.94 -7.48
C PRO A 232 -11.99 7.07 -7.70
N PRO A 233 -12.67 7.18 -8.86
CA PRO A 233 -13.64 8.26 -9.07
C PRO A 233 -14.88 8.12 -8.16
N ILE A 234 -15.32 6.90 -7.82
CA ILE A 234 -16.45 6.69 -6.92
C ILE A 234 -16.10 7.16 -5.50
N PHE A 235 -14.94 6.75 -4.98
CA PHE A 235 -14.49 7.17 -3.66
C PHE A 235 -14.23 8.69 -3.58
N ALA A 236 -13.61 9.27 -4.61
CA ALA A 236 -13.41 10.71 -4.69
C ALA A 236 -14.74 11.49 -4.72
N THR A 237 -15.73 11.01 -5.47
CA THR A 237 -17.09 11.62 -5.52
C THR A 237 -17.80 11.56 -4.17
N ALA A 238 -17.56 10.49 -3.39
CA ALA A 238 -18.07 10.34 -2.03
C ALA A 238 -17.29 11.13 -0.96
N GLY A 239 -16.26 11.90 -1.37
CA GLY A 239 -15.48 12.76 -0.49
C GLY A 239 -14.32 12.06 0.23
N PHE A 240 -13.96 10.82 -0.15
CA PHE A 240 -12.79 10.15 0.37
C PHE A 240 -11.53 10.54 -0.40
N ILE A 241 -10.39 10.44 0.29
CA ILE A 241 -9.10 10.78 -0.30
C ILE A 241 -8.10 9.62 -0.13
N PRO A 242 -7.15 9.45 -1.06
CA PRO A 242 -6.06 8.49 -0.89
C PRO A 242 -5.28 8.72 0.41
N ASP A 243 -4.93 7.66 1.11
CA ASP A 243 -4.05 7.75 2.27
C ASP A 243 -2.62 8.08 1.84
N VAL A 244 -2.18 9.30 2.12
CA VAL A 244 -0.85 9.83 1.81
C VAL A 244 0.29 9.08 2.51
N THR A 245 0.00 8.29 3.55
CA THR A 245 1.02 7.52 4.28
C THR A 245 1.43 6.24 3.57
N MET A 246 0.69 5.79 2.55
CA MET A 246 1.00 4.55 1.85
C MET A 246 2.20 4.69 0.92
N VAL A 247 3.04 3.65 0.91
CA VAL A 247 4.32 3.62 0.17
C VAL A 247 4.09 3.47 -1.35
N ASN A 248 2.97 2.88 -1.76
CA ASN A 248 2.66 2.53 -3.14
C ASN A 248 1.35 3.19 -3.63
N ARG A 249 1.13 3.17 -4.95
CA ARG A 249 -0.12 3.64 -5.59
C ARG A 249 -1.30 2.67 -5.40
N ASP A 250 -1.34 1.98 -4.26
CA ASP A 250 -2.35 0.96 -3.95
C ASP A 250 -3.77 1.57 -3.82
N TRP A 251 -3.87 2.88 -3.63
CA TRP A 251 -5.15 3.61 -3.71
C TRP A 251 -5.82 3.45 -5.07
N GLN A 252 -5.04 3.22 -6.14
CA GLN A 252 -5.57 2.95 -7.47
C GLN A 252 -6.21 1.56 -7.57
N SER A 253 -5.88 0.60 -6.71
CA SER A 253 -6.41 -0.77 -6.82
C SER A 253 -7.77 -0.98 -6.15
N GLY A 254 -8.46 0.10 -5.76
CA GLY A 254 -9.78 0.01 -5.13
C GLY A 254 -9.78 -0.57 -3.71
N ARG A 255 -8.61 -0.67 -3.08
CA ARG A 255 -8.46 -1.12 -1.70
C ARG A 255 -9.06 -0.10 -0.75
N VAL A 256 -10.09 -0.50 0.01
CA VAL A 256 -10.78 0.35 1.00
C VAL A 256 -9.80 0.97 1.99
N ASP A 257 -8.84 0.20 2.48
CA ASP A 257 -7.86 0.63 3.48
C ASP A 257 -6.84 1.66 2.94
N ALA A 258 -6.81 1.87 1.62
CA ALA A 258 -6.00 2.91 0.99
C ALA A 258 -6.72 4.26 0.85
N TRP A 259 -7.97 4.36 1.33
CA TRP A 259 -8.78 5.57 1.30
C TRP A 259 -9.20 5.96 2.71
N ILE A 260 -9.12 7.25 3.00
CA ILE A 260 -9.43 7.81 4.32
C ILE A 260 -10.39 8.99 4.19
N ALA A 261 -11.11 9.26 5.27
CA ALA A 261 -11.87 10.51 5.36
C ALA A 261 -10.89 11.71 5.43
N PRO A 262 -11.27 12.87 4.86
CA PRO A 262 -10.44 14.08 4.93
C PRO A 262 -10.10 14.49 6.35
N ARG A 263 -11.03 14.29 7.30
CA ARG A 263 -10.81 14.50 8.73
C ARG A 263 -9.63 13.70 9.27
N THR A 264 -9.48 12.44 8.87
CA THR A 264 -8.36 11.59 9.31
C THR A 264 -7.02 12.16 8.86
N LEU A 265 -6.94 12.69 7.63
CA LEU A 265 -5.74 13.40 7.17
C LEU A 265 -5.50 14.68 7.97
N ALA A 266 -6.55 15.47 8.20
CA ALA A 266 -6.46 16.71 8.98
C ALA A 266 -5.93 16.45 10.40
N GLU A 267 -6.41 15.39 11.07
CA GLU A 267 -5.94 14.98 12.40
C GLU A 267 -4.46 14.54 12.38
N LYS A 268 -4.05 13.75 11.37
CA LYS A 268 -2.63 13.35 11.18
C LYS A 268 -1.72 14.58 11.00
N VAL A 269 -2.13 15.52 10.13
CA VAL A 269 -1.38 16.76 9.87
C VAL A 269 -1.34 17.64 11.12
N GLN A 270 -2.45 17.80 11.81
CA GLN A 270 -2.53 18.58 13.04
C GLN A 270 -1.57 18.03 14.10
N ALA A 271 -1.55 16.70 14.29
CA ALA A 271 -0.65 16.06 15.24
C ALA A 271 0.83 16.32 14.89
N ALA A 272 1.20 16.25 13.62
CA ALA A 272 2.56 16.55 13.16
C ALA A 272 2.94 18.02 13.40
N LEU A 273 2.06 18.96 13.03
CA LEU A 273 2.28 20.40 13.24
C LEU A 273 2.37 20.75 14.73
N LEU A 274 1.54 20.15 15.57
CA LEU A 274 1.60 20.33 17.02
C LEU A 274 2.91 19.82 17.62
N SER A 275 3.39 18.67 17.15
CA SER A 275 4.67 18.09 17.59
C SER A 275 5.86 18.99 17.22
N GLU A 276 5.87 19.50 15.99
CA GLU A 276 6.90 20.42 15.50
C GLU A 276 6.88 21.74 16.27
N ALA A 277 5.71 22.37 16.40
CA ALA A 277 5.54 23.63 17.12
C ALA A 277 5.89 23.49 18.61
N SER A 278 5.44 22.41 19.27
CA SER A 278 5.78 22.12 20.68
C SER A 278 7.29 21.95 20.87
N THR A 279 7.96 21.25 19.95
CA THR A 279 9.42 21.09 20.00
C THR A 279 10.14 22.44 19.84
N ARG A 280 9.65 23.31 18.95
CA ARG A 280 10.18 24.66 18.75
C ARG A 280 10.01 25.52 20.01
N TYR A 281 8.79 25.66 20.52
CA TYR A 281 8.51 26.43 21.73
C TYR A 281 9.27 25.90 22.95
N PHE A 282 9.38 24.58 23.10
CA PHE A 282 10.16 23.99 24.18
C PHE A 282 11.63 24.42 24.12
N ARG A 283 12.24 24.41 22.93
CA ARG A 283 13.63 24.86 22.73
C ARG A 283 13.78 26.35 23.05
N GLU A 284 12.86 27.18 22.57
CA GLU A 284 12.88 28.63 22.79
C GLU A 284 12.68 28.98 24.28
N ASN A 285 11.74 28.32 24.96
CA ASN A 285 11.47 28.49 26.38
C ASN A 285 12.67 28.05 27.24
N MET A 286 13.28 26.91 26.91
CA MET A 286 14.50 26.44 27.60
C MET A 286 15.67 27.41 27.40
N ALA A 287 15.88 27.91 26.19
CA ALA A 287 16.90 28.91 25.90
C ALA A 287 16.64 30.23 26.67
N GLY A 288 15.39 30.72 26.68
CA GLY A 288 15.00 31.91 27.43
C GLY A 288 15.16 31.78 28.96
N ARG A 289 15.15 30.54 29.47
CA ARG A 289 15.45 30.22 30.88
C ARG A 289 16.95 30.08 31.17
N GLY A 290 17.82 30.32 30.18
CA GLY A 290 19.27 30.21 30.31
C GLY A 290 19.79 28.77 30.27
N TYR A 291 19.11 27.86 29.57
CA TYR A 291 19.60 26.50 29.30
C TYR A 291 20.11 26.39 27.86
N VAL A 292 21.17 25.60 27.67
CA VAL A 292 21.76 25.31 26.36
C VAL A 292 21.74 23.80 26.15
N PHE A 293 21.27 23.34 25.00
CA PHE A 293 21.32 21.93 24.63
C PHE A 293 22.74 21.59 24.16
N THR A 294 23.49 20.84 24.96
CA THR A 294 24.91 20.54 24.71
C THR A 294 25.30 19.16 25.24
N ASN A 295 26.50 18.70 24.90
CA ASN A 295 27.07 17.47 25.43
C ASN A 295 27.57 17.73 26.86
N ALA A 296 26.91 17.15 27.86
CA ALA A 296 27.22 17.38 29.27
C ALA A 296 28.31 16.44 29.82
N GLY A 297 29.06 15.78 28.93
CA GLY A 297 30.05 14.75 29.28
C GLY A 297 29.51 13.34 29.04
N ALA A 298 30.42 12.40 28.74
CA ALA A 298 30.12 11.02 28.37
C ALA A 298 29.30 10.83 27.06
N GLY A 299 29.24 11.84 26.19
CA GLY A 299 28.58 11.73 24.89
C GLY A 299 27.06 11.91 24.92
N VAL A 300 26.49 12.27 26.09
CA VAL A 300 25.05 12.44 26.25
C VAL A 300 24.66 13.90 25.99
N GLN A 301 23.76 14.11 25.03
CA GLN A 301 23.16 15.43 24.78
C GLN A 301 22.07 15.71 25.81
N GLU A 302 22.23 16.78 26.60
CA GLU A 302 21.22 17.22 27.56
C GLU A 302 21.14 18.75 27.65
N TRP A 303 20.03 19.27 28.18
CA TRP A 303 19.88 20.70 28.47
C TRP A 303 20.67 21.06 29.71
N VAL A 304 21.70 21.91 29.58
CA VAL A 304 22.57 22.33 30.69
C VAL A 304 22.34 23.81 30.99
N PRO A 305 22.20 24.23 32.26
CA PRO A 305 22.16 25.63 32.61
C PRO A 305 23.45 26.34 32.18
N GLU A 306 23.35 27.48 31.50
CA GLU A 306 24.49 28.21 30.95
C GLU A 306 25.54 28.57 32.03
N ARG A 307 25.07 28.87 33.25
CA ARG A 307 25.93 29.12 34.42
C ARG A 307 26.87 27.97 34.78
N VAL A 308 26.45 26.71 34.53
CA VAL A 308 27.28 25.52 34.80
C VAL A 308 28.39 25.42 33.76
N LEU A 309 28.08 25.69 32.49
CA LEU A 309 29.06 25.70 31.41
C LEU A 309 30.13 26.78 31.62
N ARG A 310 29.73 27.98 32.07
CA ARG A 310 30.66 29.08 32.40
C ARG A 310 31.58 28.80 33.59
N GLN A 311 31.20 27.89 34.48
CA GLN A 311 32.03 27.47 35.61
C GLN A 311 33.04 26.40 35.21
N GLN A 312 32.73 25.58 34.22
CA GLN A 312 33.63 24.54 33.70
C GLN A 312 34.70 25.08 32.73
N SER A 313 34.49 26.29 32.19
CA SER A 313 35.44 26.96 31.29
C SER A 313 36.41 27.92 31.98
N ARG A 314 36.36 28.01 33.32
CA ARG A 314 37.30 28.77 34.16
C ARG A 314 38.23 27.82 34.88
#